data_AF-A0A7C9MWZ6-F1
#
_entry.id   AF-A0A7C9MWZ6-F1
#
_cell.length_a   1.000
_cell.length_b   1.000
_cell.length_c   1.000
_cell.angle_alpha   90.00
_cell.angle_beta   90.00
_cell.angle_gamma   90.00
#
_symmetry.space_group_name_H-M   'P 1'
#
loop_
_entity.id
_entity.type
_entity.pdbx_description
1 polymer ?
#
loop_
_entity_poly.entity_id
_entity_poly.type
_entity_poly.pdbx_seq_one_letter_code
_entity_poly.pdbx_strand_id
1 'polypeptide(L)'
;MADSWHVAWLREGVEQWNGRRRKAKFKPDLSGVNFKEVLPSPDTEKDFFDGVNLSSANLRGADLSGLSFRDAKFTYSKLERANLAESDFSGSQFYRANMQGSTARAARFSGAALRSVKIAEVDLSGASFDRAVLSGSDISAEQVLSLESFEFAEMPERILDSDSVIRRLADQNIRLSSTEYRDYRGPAESLGYASSSPQSTSRKAAAEKVTYDVYYGTDRKPIFVNGVVRDYSGDRHSNVDFGVCEVFIPKSHKVGSIGSPLWKRIFSGDDRLKITGLYQLNETIFWSQVRRVLTKSGPSASPTLFVHGYNNSFSQAVIRAAQIGRDLGLGSGIGLFSWPSKGRSGSYSADEASMEASKYNLADFIERFVQNSPSGGLNIIAHSMGCRCFLLALEILAHRGSTSVDRLEQIILAAADVDQGIMTKLGAHAVTHSTRSTCYVSTEDKAVAISEWLHDYPRVGICPPVFVMSGLDTVVVNNTDLTMLGHSYVGSSREVLSDIFHLLKDNAAPTDRFTVEAAETLGIAHWKLKD
;
A
#
# COMPACT_ATOMS: atom_id res chain seq x y z
N MET A 1 -1.74 15.61 22.67
CA MET A 1 -2.34 16.22 21.47
C MET A 1 -2.49 15.12 20.45
N ALA A 2 -3.60 15.09 19.71
CA ALA A 2 -3.81 14.12 18.65
C ALA A 2 -2.74 14.23 17.56
N ASP A 3 -2.51 13.11 16.88
CA ASP A 3 -1.62 13.07 15.73
C ASP A 3 -2.35 13.67 14.51
N SER A 4 -1.73 14.65 13.87
CA SER A 4 -2.35 15.40 12.78
C SER A 4 -2.60 14.55 11.53
N TRP A 5 -1.77 13.54 11.25
CA TRP A 5 -1.98 12.59 10.16
C TRP A 5 -3.20 11.72 10.42
N HIS A 6 -3.37 11.23 11.65
CA HIS A 6 -4.52 10.42 12.00
C HIS A 6 -5.83 11.22 11.89
N VAL A 7 -5.85 12.47 12.31
CA VAL A 7 -7.02 13.36 12.15
C VAL A 7 -7.32 13.62 10.67
N ALA A 8 -6.29 13.92 9.86
CA ALA A 8 -6.43 14.14 8.43
C ALA A 8 -6.98 12.89 7.70
N TRP A 9 -6.43 11.70 7.97
CA TRP A 9 -6.89 10.46 7.36
C TRP A 9 -8.30 10.06 7.76
N LEU A 10 -8.75 10.45 8.95
CA LEU A 10 -10.11 10.16 9.39
C LEU A 10 -11.13 11.05 8.64
N ARG A 11 -10.76 12.30 8.32
CA ARG A 11 -11.56 13.21 7.48
C ARG A 11 -11.75 12.68 6.05
N GLU A 12 -10.86 11.83 5.56
CA GLU A 12 -10.97 11.21 4.23
C GLU A 12 -12.09 10.13 4.15
N GLY A 13 -12.70 9.78 5.27
CA GLY A 13 -13.81 8.85 5.35
C GLY A 13 -13.43 7.41 5.69
N VAL A 14 -14.44 6.65 6.08
CA VAL A 14 -14.29 5.30 6.64
C VAL A 14 -13.64 4.31 5.67
N GLU A 15 -13.96 4.39 4.37
CA GLU A 15 -13.37 3.51 3.37
C GLU A 15 -11.84 3.67 3.30
N GLN A 16 -11.36 4.91 3.26
CA GLN A 16 -9.95 5.26 3.20
C GLN A 16 -9.23 4.93 4.50
N TRP A 17 -9.84 5.27 5.64
CA TRP A 17 -9.35 4.91 6.97
C TRP A 17 -9.18 3.40 7.12
N ASN A 18 -10.24 2.63 6.83
CA ASN A 18 -10.23 1.17 6.96
C ASN A 18 -9.26 0.53 5.94
N GLY A 19 -9.13 1.10 4.74
CA GLY A 19 -8.13 0.69 3.75
C GLY A 19 -6.70 0.84 4.25
N ARG A 20 -6.36 2.01 4.82
CA ARG A 20 -5.07 2.23 5.50
C ARG A 20 -4.82 1.23 6.62
N ARG A 21 -5.83 0.97 7.46
CA ARG A 21 -5.74 -0.02 8.56
C ARG A 21 -5.51 -1.44 8.08
N ARG A 22 -5.92 -1.80 6.85
CA ARG A 22 -5.60 -3.10 6.23
C ARG A 22 -4.16 -3.15 5.74
N LYS A 23 -3.67 -2.07 5.11
CA LYS A 23 -2.34 -2.02 4.49
C LYS A 23 -1.22 -1.79 5.51
N ALA A 24 -1.40 -0.90 6.47
CA ALA A 24 -0.39 -0.54 7.45
C ALA A 24 -0.87 -0.81 8.89
N LYS A 25 0.06 -1.26 9.74
CA LYS A 25 -0.17 -1.34 11.18
C LYS A 25 0.28 -0.04 11.83
N PHE A 26 -0.67 0.69 12.41
CA PHE A 26 -0.41 1.84 13.26
C PHE A 26 -1.43 1.90 14.41
N LYS A 27 -1.05 2.58 15.50
CA LYS A 27 -1.94 2.84 16.64
C LYS A 27 -2.42 4.28 16.50
N PRO A 28 -3.72 4.52 16.22
CA PRO A 28 -4.23 5.87 16.09
C PRO A 28 -4.09 6.66 17.39
N ASP A 29 -3.73 7.92 17.27
CA ASP A 29 -3.85 8.91 18.35
C ASP A 29 -4.81 10.01 17.92
N LEU A 30 -5.99 9.96 18.50
CA LEU A 30 -7.12 10.86 18.32
C LEU A 30 -7.54 11.45 19.68
N SER A 31 -6.59 11.58 20.60
CA SER A 31 -6.86 12.12 21.95
C SER A 31 -7.29 13.58 21.90
N GLY A 32 -8.40 13.89 22.59
CA GLY A 32 -8.98 15.24 22.64
C GLY A 32 -9.63 15.72 21.34
N VAL A 33 -9.75 14.87 20.32
CA VAL A 33 -10.33 15.26 19.03
C VAL A 33 -11.84 15.47 19.18
N ASN A 34 -12.35 16.57 18.64
CA ASN A 34 -13.78 16.76 18.41
C ASN A 34 -14.15 16.19 17.03
N PHE A 35 -14.88 15.08 17.00
CA PHE A 35 -15.22 14.37 15.76
C PHE A 35 -16.17 15.16 14.87
N LYS A 36 -16.92 16.13 15.41
CA LYS A 36 -17.75 17.05 14.59
C LYS A 36 -16.88 17.97 13.72
N GLU A 37 -15.68 18.32 14.19
CA GLU A 37 -14.71 19.12 13.42
C GLU A 37 -13.97 18.30 12.36
N VAL A 38 -14.01 16.96 12.48
CA VAL A 38 -13.40 16.03 11.51
C VAL A 38 -14.27 15.85 10.27
N LEU A 39 -15.59 16.11 10.36
CA LEU A 39 -16.49 15.97 9.23
C LEU A 39 -16.04 16.84 8.03
N PRO A 40 -16.15 16.35 6.77
CA PRO A 40 -15.76 17.11 5.59
C PRO A 40 -16.53 18.42 5.41
N SER A 41 -17.79 18.44 5.84
CA SER A 41 -18.66 19.62 5.84
C SER A 41 -19.67 19.57 7.00
N PRO A 42 -20.27 20.71 7.39
CA PRO A 42 -21.32 20.74 8.42
C PRO A 42 -22.55 19.92 8.08
N ASP A 43 -22.86 19.77 6.79
CA ASP A 43 -24.01 19.02 6.28
C ASP A 43 -23.73 17.52 6.12
N THR A 44 -22.54 17.06 6.51
CA THR A 44 -22.20 15.63 6.44
C THR A 44 -23.13 14.84 7.37
N GLU A 45 -23.70 13.75 6.85
CA GLU A 45 -24.60 12.88 7.59
C GLU A 45 -23.93 12.34 8.87
N LYS A 46 -24.72 12.17 9.93
CA LYS A 46 -24.22 11.73 11.24
C LYS A 46 -23.58 10.34 11.22
N ASP A 47 -23.90 9.53 10.22
CA ASP A 47 -23.41 8.17 9.99
C ASP A 47 -22.08 8.09 9.23
N PHE A 48 -21.43 9.23 9.01
CA PHE A 48 -20.12 9.30 8.37
C PHE A 48 -19.07 8.35 8.97
N PHE A 49 -19.18 8.02 10.27
CA PHE A 49 -18.26 7.13 10.98
C PHE A 49 -18.79 5.69 11.15
N ASP A 50 -19.92 5.33 10.54
CA ASP A 50 -20.42 3.96 10.59
C ASP A 50 -19.40 2.97 10.00
N GLY A 51 -19.19 1.86 10.71
CA GLY A 51 -18.22 0.82 10.34
C GLY A 51 -16.75 1.20 10.51
N VAL A 52 -16.43 2.35 11.12
CA VAL A 52 -15.04 2.80 11.32
C VAL A 52 -14.25 1.84 12.21
N ASN A 53 -13.01 1.52 11.83
CA ASN A 53 -12.11 0.72 12.65
C ASN A 53 -11.17 1.59 13.51
N LEU A 54 -11.63 1.96 14.70
CA LEU A 54 -10.87 2.66 15.73
C LEU A 54 -10.20 1.72 16.75
N SER A 55 -9.97 0.45 16.37
CA SER A 55 -9.33 -0.52 17.27
C SER A 55 -7.93 -0.05 17.66
N SER A 56 -7.61 -0.16 18.95
CA SER A 56 -6.37 0.29 19.59
C SER A 56 -6.11 1.79 19.51
N ALA A 57 -7.12 2.60 19.15
CA ALA A 57 -6.99 4.05 19.11
C ALA A 57 -6.88 4.64 20.53
N ASN A 58 -6.05 5.66 20.68
CA ASN A 58 -6.11 6.60 21.79
C ASN A 58 -7.19 7.65 21.51
N LEU A 59 -8.30 7.59 22.24
CA LEU A 59 -9.48 8.48 22.14
C LEU A 59 -9.75 9.20 23.47
N ARG A 60 -8.73 9.33 24.33
CA ARG A 60 -8.87 9.95 25.65
C ARG A 60 -9.33 11.39 25.51
N GLY A 61 -10.40 11.74 26.22
CA GLY A 61 -10.98 13.08 26.15
C GLY A 61 -11.56 13.46 24.78
N ALA A 62 -11.69 12.53 23.83
CA ALA A 62 -12.26 12.82 22.52
C ALA A 62 -13.76 13.08 22.65
N ASP A 63 -14.30 13.97 21.80
CA ASP A 63 -15.73 14.23 21.69
C ASP A 63 -16.30 13.53 20.46
N LEU A 64 -17.09 12.49 20.71
CA LEU A 64 -17.82 11.69 19.74
C LEU A 64 -19.33 11.97 19.79
N SER A 65 -19.77 12.95 20.59
CA SER A 65 -21.19 13.14 20.94
C SER A 65 -22.09 13.43 19.75
N GLY A 66 -23.32 12.91 19.78
CA GLY A 66 -24.36 13.19 18.79
C GLY A 66 -24.11 12.65 17.36
N LEU A 67 -23.10 11.79 17.20
CA LEU A 67 -22.71 11.17 15.93
C LEU A 67 -23.04 9.66 15.92
N SER A 68 -23.08 9.06 14.74
CA SER A 68 -23.29 7.63 14.56
C SER A 68 -21.97 6.92 14.26
N PHE A 69 -21.78 5.81 14.97
CA PHE A 69 -20.65 4.89 14.91
C PHE A 69 -21.19 3.46 14.88
N ARG A 70 -22.29 3.21 14.17
CA ARG A 70 -22.87 1.87 14.10
C ARG A 70 -21.88 0.90 13.48
N ASP A 71 -21.86 -0.33 13.94
CA ASP A 71 -20.93 -1.38 13.50
C ASP A 71 -19.43 -1.02 13.58
N ALA A 72 -19.08 0.05 14.30
CA ALA A 72 -17.70 0.49 14.46
C ALA A 72 -16.91 -0.43 15.39
N LYS A 73 -15.58 -0.43 15.25
CA LYS A 73 -14.68 -1.28 16.04
C LYS A 73 -13.82 -0.43 16.97
N PHE A 74 -13.96 -0.65 18.26
CA PHE A 74 -13.23 0.00 19.36
C PHE A 74 -12.39 -1.02 20.15
N THR A 75 -12.03 -2.16 19.56
CA THR A 75 -11.29 -3.23 20.25
C THR A 75 -9.95 -2.71 20.78
N TYR A 76 -9.69 -2.84 22.09
CA TYR A 76 -8.54 -2.28 22.82
C TYR A 76 -8.40 -0.74 22.77
N SER A 77 -9.46 0.00 22.46
CA SER A 77 -9.39 1.47 22.44
C SER A 77 -9.30 2.06 23.85
N LYS A 78 -8.77 3.28 23.93
CA LYS A 78 -8.64 4.08 25.15
C LYS A 78 -9.59 5.27 25.07
N LEU A 79 -10.77 5.15 25.68
CA LEU A 79 -11.87 6.11 25.68
C LEU A 79 -12.00 6.83 27.04
N GLU A 80 -10.96 6.82 27.88
CA GLU A 80 -11.05 7.44 29.19
C GLU A 80 -11.41 8.93 29.07
N ARG A 81 -12.43 9.36 29.84
CA ARG A 81 -12.96 10.73 29.81
C ARG A 81 -13.47 11.21 28.45
N ALA A 82 -13.74 10.32 27.50
CA ALA A 82 -14.35 10.69 26.23
C ALA A 82 -15.82 11.13 26.43
N ASN A 83 -16.32 11.99 25.53
CA ASN A 83 -17.73 12.34 25.44
C ASN A 83 -18.41 11.51 24.35
N LEU A 84 -19.27 10.60 24.75
CA LEU A 84 -20.02 9.67 23.89
C LEU A 84 -21.53 9.96 23.93
N ALA A 85 -21.94 11.09 24.52
CA ALA A 85 -23.33 11.41 24.78
C ALA A 85 -24.14 11.54 23.48
N GLU A 86 -25.38 11.05 23.50
CA GLU A 86 -26.34 11.15 22.38
C GLU A 86 -25.87 10.48 21.07
N SER A 87 -24.83 9.65 21.12
CA SER A 87 -24.26 8.96 19.97
C SER A 87 -24.89 7.58 19.76
N ASP A 88 -24.80 7.07 18.54
CA ASP A 88 -25.29 5.74 18.16
C ASP A 88 -24.11 4.78 17.97
N PHE A 89 -23.98 3.80 18.87
CA PHE A 89 -22.99 2.71 18.83
C PHE A 89 -23.66 1.35 18.60
N SER A 90 -24.81 1.33 17.93
CA SER A 90 -25.53 0.08 17.67
C SER A 90 -24.68 -0.90 16.85
N GLY A 91 -24.61 -2.16 17.27
CA GLY A 91 -23.78 -3.20 16.63
C GLY A 91 -22.26 -3.08 16.83
N SER A 92 -21.78 -2.05 17.53
CA SER A 92 -20.34 -1.74 17.64
C SER A 92 -19.60 -2.69 18.59
N GLN A 93 -18.28 -2.82 18.41
CA GLN A 93 -17.44 -3.81 19.12
C GLN A 93 -16.42 -3.15 20.05
N PHE A 94 -16.51 -3.42 21.36
CA PHE A 94 -15.69 -2.78 22.40
C PHE A 94 -14.74 -3.74 23.14
N TYR A 95 -14.35 -4.88 22.56
CA TYR A 95 -13.55 -5.88 23.29
C TYR A 95 -12.31 -5.27 23.97
N ARG A 96 -12.24 -5.37 25.31
CA ARG A 96 -11.17 -4.82 26.15
C ARG A 96 -10.90 -3.31 25.97
N ALA A 97 -11.90 -2.54 25.59
CA ALA A 97 -11.84 -1.09 25.60
C ALA A 97 -11.83 -0.53 27.03
N ASN A 98 -11.26 0.66 27.20
CA ASN A 98 -11.30 1.38 28.48
C ASN A 98 -12.15 2.64 28.35
N MET A 99 -13.31 2.68 28.99
CA MET A 99 -14.24 3.81 28.96
C MET A 99 -14.28 4.57 30.30
N GLN A 100 -13.38 4.28 31.25
CA GLN A 100 -13.45 4.84 32.60
C GLN A 100 -13.57 6.37 32.61
N GLY A 101 -14.55 6.88 33.37
CA GLY A 101 -14.82 8.32 33.53
C GLY A 101 -15.34 9.01 32.26
N SER A 102 -15.72 8.27 31.22
CA SER A 102 -16.42 8.81 30.04
C SER A 102 -17.88 9.14 30.35
N THR A 103 -18.51 9.95 29.50
CA THR A 103 -19.98 10.12 29.51
C THR A 103 -20.57 9.43 28.29
N ALA A 104 -21.61 8.63 28.48
CA ALA A 104 -22.40 8.03 27.41
C ALA A 104 -23.90 8.29 27.65
N ARG A 105 -24.22 9.47 28.19
CA ARG A 105 -25.60 9.90 28.46
C ARG A 105 -26.44 9.85 27.19
N ALA A 106 -27.62 9.23 27.24
CA ALA A 106 -28.51 9.08 26.08
C ALA A 106 -27.86 8.42 24.84
N ALA A 107 -26.76 7.68 25.01
CA ALA A 107 -26.13 6.93 23.93
C ALA A 107 -26.87 5.62 23.66
N ARG A 108 -26.84 5.16 22.41
CA ARG A 108 -27.44 3.87 22.00
C ARG A 108 -26.36 2.82 21.84
N PHE A 109 -26.47 1.71 22.57
CA PHE A 109 -25.61 0.53 22.46
C PHE A 109 -26.39 -0.70 21.99
N SER A 110 -27.48 -0.49 21.24
CA SER A 110 -28.36 -1.59 20.85
C SER A 110 -27.61 -2.66 20.03
N GLY A 111 -27.63 -3.91 20.48
CA GLY A 111 -26.87 -5.00 19.84
C GLY A 111 -25.34 -4.86 19.90
N ALA A 112 -24.79 -3.91 20.64
CA ALA A 112 -23.34 -3.71 20.76
C ALA A 112 -22.69 -4.82 21.60
N ALA A 113 -21.42 -5.12 21.29
CA ALA A 113 -20.63 -6.12 21.99
C ALA A 113 -19.62 -5.47 22.94
N LEU A 114 -19.97 -5.37 24.22
CA LEU A 114 -19.18 -4.79 25.31
C LEU A 114 -18.54 -5.88 26.18
N ARG A 115 -17.56 -6.59 25.60
CA ARG A 115 -16.84 -7.68 26.28
C ARG A 115 -15.58 -7.19 26.99
N SER A 116 -15.47 -7.46 28.30
CA SER A 116 -14.34 -7.08 29.14
C SER A 116 -14.02 -5.57 29.09
N VAL A 117 -15.05 -4.74 29.00
CA VAL A 117 -14.92 -3.28 28.93
C VAL A 117 -14.80 -2.72 30.35
N LYS A 118 -13.88 -1.78 30.54
CA LYS A 118 -13.82 -1.01 31.79
C LYS A 118 -14.83 0.13 31.72
N ILE A 119 -15.95 -0.02 32.41
CA ILE A 119 -17.06 0.95 32.46
C ILE A 119 -17.30 1.53 33.86
N ALA A 120 -16.35 1.35 34.78
CA ALA A 120 -16.36 2.04 36.06
C ALA A 120 -16.43 3.56 35.86
N GLU A 121 -17.25 4.23 36.65
CA GLU A 121 -17.43 5.69 36.63
C GLU A 121 -17.92 6.25 35.28
N VAL A 122 -18.51 5.42 34.42
CA VAL A 122 -19.16 5.89 33.19
C VAL A 122 -20.56 6.39 33.53
N ASP A 123 -20.88 7.61 33.11
CA ASP A 123 -22.25 8.12 33.15
C ASP A 123 -23.08 7.51 32.01
N LEU A 124 -23.91 6.52 32.35
CA LEU A 124 -24.80 5.82 31.43
C LEU A 124 -26.26 6.35 31.50
N SER A 125 -26.48 7.53 32.10
CA SER A 125 -27.83 8.04 32.32
C SER A 125 -28.62 8.16 31.01
N GLY A 126 -29.78 7.53 30.95
CA GLY A 126 -30.64 7.50 29.77
C GLY A 126 -30.06 6.73 28.58
N ALA A 127 -28.97 5.98 28.73
CA ALA A 127 -28.45 5.15 27.65
C ALA A 127 -29.33 3.92 27.40
N SER A 128 -29.37 3.44 26.15
CA SER A 128 -30.08 2.21 25.76
C SER A 128 -29.09 1.07 25.52
N PHE A 129 -29.34 -0.09 26.13
CA PHE A 129 -28.54 -1.32 26.01
C PHE A 129 -29.35 -2.50 25.45
N ASP A 130 -30.37 -2.21 24.64
CA ASP A 130 -31.26 -3.23 24.09
C ASP A 130 -30.51 -4.25 23.23
N ARG A 131 -30.58 -5.52 23.61
CA ARG A 131 -29.85 -6.65 23.00
C ARG A 131 -28.33 -6.52 23.03
N ALA A 132 -27.78 -5.65 23.89
CA ALA A 132 -26.34 -5.54 24.06
C ALA A 132 -25.77 -6.77 24.77
N VAL A 133 -24.52 -7.11 24.45
CA VAL A 133 -23.75 -8.19 25.08
C VAL A 133 -22.78 -7.56 26.07
N LEU A 134 -22.98 -7.77 27.37
CA LEU A 134 -22.02 -7.36 28.41
C LEU A 134 -21.50 -8.59 29.14
N SER A 135 -20.33 -9.09 28.70
CA SER A 135 -19.66 -10.24 29.31
C SER A 135 -18.32 -9.82 29.93
N GLY A 136 -18.07 -10.14 31.20
CA GLY A 136 -16.81 -9.82 31.90
C GLY A 136 -16.54 -8.31 32.06
N SER A 137 -17.58 -7.48 31.94
CA SER A 137 -17.54 -6.03 32.21
C SER A 137 -18.23 -5.78 33.55
N ASP A 138 -17.55 -5.13 34.49
CA ASP A 138 -18.13 -4.77 35.80
C ASP A 138 -18.99 -3.50 35.63
N ILE A 139 -20.31 -3.63 35.71
CA ILE A 139 -21.29 -2.52 35.76
C ILE A 139 -21.98 -2.52 37.13
N SER A 140 -22.19 -1.35 37.71
CA SER A 140 -22.83 -1.22 39.03
C SER A 140 -24.36 -1.25 38.94
N ALA A 141 -25.03 -1.52 40.06
CA ALA A 141 -26.50 -1.47 40.12
C ALA A 141 -27.03 -0.07 39.79
N GLU A 142 -26.38 0.98 40.28
CA GLU A 142 -26.74 2.37 40.02
C GLU A 142 -26.66 2.70 38.53
N GLN A 143 -25.64 2.19 37.84
CA GLN A 143 -25.50 2.35 36.39
C GLN A 143 -26.60 1.63 35.62
N VAL A 144 -27.01 0.42 36.04
CA VAL A 144 -28.15 -0.29 35.42
C VAL A 144 -29.46 0.45 35.66
N LEU A 145 -29.65 1.02 36.86
CA LEU A 145 -30.84 1.79 37.22
C LEU A 145 -30.91 3.16 36.53
N SER A 146 -29.80 3.70 36.00
CA SER A 146 -29.80 4.95 35.26
C SER A 146 -30.08 4.80 33.76
N LEU A 147 -30.04 3.58 33.21
CA LEU A 147 -30.34 3.30 31.80
C LEU A 147 -31.77 3.71 31.43
N GLU A 148 -32.00 4.10 30.17
CA GLU A 148 -33.35 4.32 29.62
C GLU A 148 -34.04 2.98 29.38
N SER A 149 -33.38 2.10 28.63
CA SER A 149 -33.85 0.75 28.30
C SER A 149 -32.69 -0.26 28.30
N PHE A 150 -32.99 -1.50 28.66
CA PHE A 150 -32.05 -2.61 28.52
C PHE A 150 -32.80 -3.94 28.37
N GLU A 151 -32.33 -4.76 27.45
CA GLU A 151 -32.69 -6.17 27.31
C GLU A 151 -31.42 -6.90 26.93
N PHE A 152 -30.55 -7.18 27.91
CA PHE A 152 -29.23 -7.70 27.56
C PHE A 152 -29.34 -9.10 26.91
N ALA A 153 -28.62 -9.29 25.81
CA ALA A 153 -28.50 -10.59 25.17
C ALA A 153 -27.60 -11.55 25.96
N GLU A 154 -26.64 -11.00 26.72
CA GLU A 154 -25.79 -11.73 27.66
C GLU A 154 -25.65 -10.91 28.94
N MET A 155 -25.99 -11.52 30.08
CA MET A 155 -25.98 -10.88 31.40
C MET A 155 -24.54 -10.70 31.93
N PRO A 156 -24.25 -9.58 32.61
CA PRO A 156 -23.00 -9.42 33.35
C PRO A 156 -23.00 -10.27 34.62
N GLU A 157 -21.88 -10.93 34.93
CA GLU A 157 -21.78 -11.92 36.03
C GLU A 157 -22.09 -11.36 37.43
N ARG A 158 -21.94 -10.05 37.67
CA ARG A 158 -21.89 -9.45 39.02
C ARG A 158 -23.11 -8.63 39.45
N ILE A 159 -24.15 -8.51 38.62
CA ILE A 159 -25.27 -7.59 38.90
C ILE A 159 -26.40 -8.26 39.70
N LEU A 160 -26.55 -9.58 39.62
CA LEU A 160 -27.76 -10.30 40.03
C LEU A 160 -28.08 -10.25 41.53
N ASP A 161 -27.20 -9.69 42.37
CA ASP A 161 -27.41 -9.61 43.82
C ASP A 161 -28.08 -8.30 44.28
N SER A 162 -28.46 -7.39 43.38
CA SER A 162 -29.13 -6.13 43.74
C SER A 162 -30.64 -6.20 43.60
N ASP A 163 -31.35 -6.25 44.74
CA ASP A 163 -32.82 -6.27 44.84
C ASP A 163 -33.51 -5.18 43.99
N SER A 164 -32.89 -4.00 43.87
CA SER A 164 -33.44 -2.88 43.10
C SER A 164 -33.39 -3.13 41.59
N VAL A 165 -32.35 -3.82 41.11
CA VAL A 165 -32.24 -4.23 39.71
C VAL A 165 -33.24 -5.33 39.40
N ILE A 166 -33.41 -6.30 40.29
CA ILE A 166 -34.40 -7.38 40.16
C ILE A 166 -35.82 -6.81 40.06
N ARG A 167 -36.18 -5.84 40.92
CA ARG A 167 -37.50 -5.17 40.85
C ARG A 167 -37.69 -4.43 39.54
N ARG A 168 -36.69 -3.68 39.08
CA ARG A 168 -36.76 -2.98 37.79
C ARG A 168 -36.95 -3.95 36.61
N LEU A 169 -36.24 -5.08 36.62
CA LEU A 169 -36.40 -6.15 35.63
C LEU A 169 -37.83 -6.71 35.61
N ALA A 170 -38.43 -6.92 36.79
CA ALA A 170 -39.80 -7.38 36.93
C ALA A 170 -40.82 -6.34 36.43
N ASP A 171 -40.65 -5.06 36.78
CA ASP A 171 -41.55 -3.97 36.39
C ASP A 171 -41.54 -3.71 34.88
N GLN A 172 -40.40 -3.87 34.21
CA GLN A 172 -40.26 -3.65 32.76
C GLN A 172 -40.57 -4.91 31.92
N ASN A 173 -40.98 -6.01 32.54
CA ASN A 173 -41.29 -7.28 31.86
C ASN A 173 -40.11 -7.79 31.00
N ILE A 174 -38.88 -7.45 31.40
CA ILE A 174 -37.64 -7.85 30.71
C ILE A 174 -37.42 -9.33 30.98
N ARG A 175 -37.53 -10.17 29.96
CA ARG A 175 -37.33 -11.62 30.11
C ARG A 175 -35.85 -11.93 30.32
N LEU A 176 -35.56 -12.57 31.45
CA LEU A 176 -34.27 -13.20 31.69
C LEU A 176 -34.20 -14.51 30.91
N SER A 177 -33.53 -14.55 29.75
CA SER A 177 -33.20 -15.84 29.12
C SER A 177 -31.96 -16.42 29.79
N SER A 178 -32.15 -17.04 30.96
CA SER A 178 -31.21 -18.07 31.40
C SER A 178 -31.50 -19.33 30.60
N THR A 179 -30.55 -19.75 29.77
CA THR A 179 -30.38 -21.10 29.19
C THR A 179 -30.69 -21.26 27.68
N GLU A 180 -29.69 -21.81 26.99
CA GLU A 180 -29.64 -22.31 25.60
C GLU A 180 -29.59 -21.32 24.44
N TYR A 181 -28.39 -20.77 24.21
CA TYR A 181 -27.92 -20.46 22.85
C TYR A 181 -26.52 -21.07 22.62
N ARG A 182 -26.49 -22.38 22.36
CA ARG A 182 -25.44 -22.96 21.51
C ARG A 182 -25.77 -22.51 20.09
N ASP A 183 -24.80 -21.90 19.40
CA ASP A 183 -24.82 -21.51 17.98
C ASP A 183 -25.35 -20.12 17.56
N TYR A 184 -25.08 -19.03 18.31
CA TYR A 184 -24.99 -17.70 17.69
C TYR A 184 -23.56 -17.43 17.20
N ARG A 185 -23.20 -17.98 16.02
CA ARG A 185 -21.97 -17.64 15.28
C ARG A 185 -22.20 -16.41 14.38
N GLY A 186 -22.16 -15.21 14.99
CA GLY A 186 -21.73 -13.95 14.35
C GLY A 186 -20.24 -13.71 14.62
N PRO A 187 -19.52 -12.81 13.93
CA PRO A 187 -18.09 -12.94 13.58
C PRO A 187 -17.08 -12.69 14.72
N ALA A 188 -17.25 -13.37 15.85
CA ALA A 188 -16.36 -13.34 17.01
C ALA A 188 -15.44 -14.58 17.10
N GLU A 189 -15.61 -15.58 16.23
CA GLU A 189 -14.73 -16.78 16.19
C GLU A 189 -13.84 -16.89 14.94
N SER A 190 -13.84 -15.94 14.00
CA SER A 190 -13.00 -16.01 12.79
C SER A 190 -11.68 -15.21 12.87
N LEU A 191 -11.20 -14.86 14.06
CA LEU A 191 -9.85 -14.33 14.26
C LEU A 191 -9.10 -15.16 15.31
N GLY A 192 -8.94 -16.45 15.00
CA GLY A 192 -7.90 -17.27 15.60
C GLY A 192 -6.53 -16.80 15.13
N TYR A 193 -5.68 -16.42 16.09
CA TYR A 193 -4.24 -16.57 15.88
C TYR A 193 -3.90 -18.06 15.97
N ALA A 194 -3.35 -18.58 14.87
CA ALA A 194 -2.50 -19.78 14.71
C ALA A 194 -3.12 -21.17 14.34
N SER A 195 -2.74 -21.58 13.12
CA SER A 195 -2.40 -22.91 12.56
C SER A 195 -3.44 -24.02 12.31
N SER A 196 -3.45 -24.45 11.03
CA SER A 196 -3.77 -25.77 10.45
C SER A 196 -5.12 -25.97 9.72
N SER A 197 -4.96 -26.21 8.41
CA SER A 197 -5.74 -26.73 7.27
C SER A 197 -7.25 -27.08 7.32
N PRO A 198 -7.95 -27.04 6.16
CA PRO A 198 -9.40 -26.91 6.08
C PRO A 198 -10.14 -28.18 5.64
N GLN A 199 -11.34 -28.42 6.19
CA GLN A 199 -12.38 -29.22 5.54
C GLN A 199 -13.70 -28.45 5.45
N SER A 200 -13.93 -27.91 4.25
CA SER A 200 -15.16 -27.97 3.44
C SER A 200 -16.52 -28.14 4.13
N THR A 201 -17.38 -27.11 4.03
CA THR A 201 -18.64 -27.19 3.24
C THR A 201 -19.22 -25.79 2.88
N SER A 202 -19.34 -25.58 1.57
CA SER A 202 -20.15 -24.64 0.76
C SER A 202 -20.74 -23.35 1.37
N ARG A 203 -19.99 -22.24 1.26
CA ARG A 203 -20.54 -20.94 0.81
C ARG A 203 -19.98 -20.68 -0.58
N LYS A 204 -20.83 -20.23 -1.52
CA LYS A 204 -20.39 -19.78 -2.86
C LYS A 204 -19.23 -18.79 -2.66
N ALA A 205 -18.02 -19.25 -2.98
CA ALA A 205 -16.81 -18.47 -2.82
C ALA A 205 -16.89 -17.28 -3.76
N ALA A 206 -17.07 -16.07 -3.21
CA ALA A 206 -16.72 -14.87 -3.93
C ALA A 206 -15.26 -15.05 -4.36
N ALA A 207 -15.01 -15.15 -5.67
CA ALA A 207 -13.68 -15.40 -6.20
C ALA A 207 -12.71 -14.39 -5.60
N GLU A 208 -11.76 -14.87 -4.80
CA GLU A 208 -10.77 -14.07 -4.12
C GLU A 208 -10.07 -13.17 -5.15
N LYS A 209 -10.29 -11.86 -5.05
CA LYS A 209 -9.69 -10.89 -5.97
C LYS A 209 -8.22 -10.81 -5.63
N VAL A 210 -7.35 -11.28 -6.53
CA VAL A 210 -5.90 -11.17 -6.36
C VAL A 210 -5.52 -9.70 -6.52
N THR A 211 -5.03 -9.09 -5.44
CA THR A 211 -4.46 -7.74 -5.47
C THR A 211 -2.95 -7.81 -5.26
N TYR A 212 -2.25 -6.80 -5.77
CA TYR A 212 -0.80 -6.67 -5.69
C TYR A 212 -0.44 -5.28 -5.14
N ASP A 213 0.45 -5.24 -4.16
CA ASP A 213 0.82 -3.99 -3.48
C ASP A 213 2.06 -3.35 -4.12
N VAL A 214 1.96 -2.04 -4.38
CA VAL A 214 3.05 -1.19 -4.85
C VAL A 214 3.36 -0.16 -3.76
N TYR A 215 4.56 -0.24 -3.18
CA TYR A 215 5.06 0.68 -2.17
C TYR A 215 5.75 1.86 -2.85
N TYR A 216 5.18 3.05 -2.79
CA TYR A 216 5.68 4.17 -3.58
C TYR A 216 6.33 5.26 -2.73
N GLY A 217 7.36 5.88 -3.29
CA GLY A 217 7.82 7.24 -2.99
C GLY A 217 7.63 8.12 -4.23
N THR A 218 7.11 9.33 -4.08
CA THR A 218 6.84 10.24 -5.20
C THR A 218 7.06 11.69 -4.80
N ASP A 219 7.80 12.45 -5.59
CA ASP A 219 7.95 13.91 -5.47
C ASP A 219 7.07 14.66 -6.49
N ARG A 220 5.99 13.99 -6.93
CA ARG A 220 4.90 14.60 -7.68
C ARG A 220 3.94 15.33 -6.76
N LYS A 221 3.28 16.36 -7.28
CA LYS A 221 2.23 17.09 -6.55
C LYS A 221 0.97 16.23 -6.39
N PRO A 222 0.43 16.06 -5.17
CA PRO A 222 -0.81 15.29 -4.95
C PRO A 222 -2.03 15.96 -5.57
N ILE A 223 -2.94 15.15 -6.11
CA ILE A 223 -4.25 15.56 -6.63
C ILE A 223 -5.32 15.14 -5.62
N PHE A 224 -6.00 16.13 -5.06
CA PHE A 224 -7.07 15.93 -4.09
C PHE A 224 -8.44 15.95 -4.77
N VAL A 225 -9.30 15.00 -4.41
CA VAL A 225 -10.73 15.01 -4.72
C VAL A 225 -11.47 14.84 -3.40
N ASN A 226 -12.29 15.83 -3.05
CA ASN A 226 -13.02 15.88 -1.78
C ASN A 226 -12.10 15.68 -0.55
N GLY A 227 -10.92 16.32 -0.55
CA GLY A 227 -9.95 16.22 0.54
C GLY A 227 -9.15 14.91 0.59
N VAL A 228 -9.40 13.97 -0.32
CA VAL A 228 -8.70 12.68 -0.40
C VAL A 228 -7.68 12.71 -1.54
N VAL A 229 -6.46 12.24 -1.31
CA VAL A 229 -5.49 12.03 -2.39
C VAL A 229 -5.98 10.91 -3.31
N ARG A 230 -6.23 11.22 -4.58
CA ARG A 230 -6.72 10.24 -5.57
C ARG A 230 -5.72 9.92 -6.67
N ASP A 231 -4.78 10.82 -6.94
CA ASP A 231 -3.70 10.63 -7.90
C ASP A 231 -2.56 11.64 -7.60
N TYR A 232 -1.52 11.65 -8.44
CA TYR A 232 -0.45 12.63 -8.43
C TYR A 232 -0.23 13.21 -9.83
N SER A 233 0.03 14.52 -9.92
CA SER A 233 0.19 15.21 -11.20
C SER A 233 1.59 15.01 -11.82
N GLY A 234 1.82 15.62 -12.98
CA GLY A 234 3.14 15.72 -13.59
C GLY A 234 3.99 16.88 -13.05
N ASP A 235 3.50 17.60 -12.04
CA ASP A 235 4.19 18.76 -11.46
C ASP A 235 5.06 18.35 -10.27
N ARG A 236 6.13 19.11 -10.06
CA ARG A 236 7.04 18.89 -8.93
C ARG A 236 6.39 19.26 -7.61
N HIS A 237 6.74 18.52 -6.58
CA HIS A 237 6.47 18.80 -5.19
C HIS A 237 7.81 18.92 -4.45
N SER A 238 7.89 19.79 -3.44
CA SER A 238 9.11 19.95 -2.64
C SER A 238 9.38 18.77 -1.71
N ASN A 239 8.35 17.97 -1.42
CA ASN A 239 8.42 16.86 -0.48
C ASN A 239 8.18 15.54 -1.22
N VAL A 240 8.79 14.47 -0.70
CA VAL A 240 8.46 13.10 -1.11
C VAL A 240 7.27 12.61 -0.32
N ASP A 241 6.19 12.26 -1.02
CA ASP A 241 5.04 11.58 -0.46
C ASP A 241 5.24 10.06 -0.53
N PHE A 242 4.77 9.37 0.52
CA PHE A 242 4.89 7.92 0.66
C PHE A 242 3.50 7.27 0.73
N GLY A 243 3.40 6.03 0.27
CA GLY A 243 2.15 5.29 0.42
C GLY A 243 2.16 3.92 -0.20
N VAL A 244 0.97 3.31 -0.24
CA VAL A 244 0.74 2.01 -0.86
C VAL A 244 -0.42 2.12 -1.83
N CYS A 245 -0.19 1.67 -3.06
CA CYS A 245 -1.23 1.44 -4.03
C CYS A 245 -1.60 -0.05 -4.07
N GLU A 246 -2.89 -0.34 -4.04
CA GLU A 246 -3.42 -1.68 -4.28
C GLU A 246 -3.83 -1.78 -5.74
N VAL A 247 -3.30 -2.77 -6.45
CA VAL A 247 -3.61 -3.02 -7.85
C VAL A 247 -4.31 -4.36 -8.00
N PHE A 248 -5.53 -4.35 -8.54
CA PHE A 248 -6.23 -5.56 -8.91
C PHE A 248 -5.60 -6.22 -10.14
N ILE A 249 -5.33 -7.52 -10.05
CA ILE A 249 -4.81 -8.32 -11.15
C ILE A 249 -5.86 -9.37 -11.56
N PRO A 250 -6.41 -9.30 -12.77
CA PRO A 250 -7.43 -10.25 -13.22
C PRO A 250 -6.83 -11.64 -13.45
N LYS A 251 -7.65 -12.69 -13.26
CA LYS A 251 -7.22 -14.08 -13.51
C LYS A 251 -6.79 -14.34 -14.96
N SER A 252 -7.31 -13.54 -15.89
CA SER A 252 -6.98 -13.57 -17.33
C SER A 252 -5.70 -12.82 -17.69
N HIS A 253 -4.98 -12.25 -16.70
CA HIS A 253 -3.74 -11.51 -16.91
C HIS A 253 -2.70 -12.34 -17.67
N LYS A 254 -2.03 -11.72 -18.63
CA LYS A 254 -0.95 -12.31 -19.43
C LYS A 254 0.36 -11.62 -19.08
N VAL A 255 1.40 -12.41 -18.84
CA VAL A 255 2.77 -11.92 -18.59
C VAL A 255 3.15 -10.88 -19.64
N GLY A 256 3.61 -9.71 -19.22
CA GLY A 256 4.00 -8.62 -20.11
C GLY A 256 2.89 -7.64 -20.50
N SER A 257 1.62 -7.95 -20.20
CA SER A 257 0.47 -7.16 -20.63
C SER A 257 -0.13 -6.30 -19.50
N ILE A 258 -0.57 -5.08 -19.82
CA ILE A 258 -1.42 -4.27 -18.93
C ILE A 258 -2.92 -4.39 -19.27
N GLY A 259 -3.26 -5.27 -20.21
CA GLY A 259 -4.61 -5.55 -20.72
C GLY A 259 -4.75 -5.39 -22.25
N SER A 260 -5.77 -6.03 -22.81
CA SER A 260 -6.03 -6.09 -24.25
C SER A 260 -6.82 -4.86 -24.76
N PRO A 261 -6.73 -4.54 -26.06
CA PRO A 261 -7.58 -3.52 -26.68
C PRO A 261 -9.08 -3.79 -26.52
N LEU A 262 -9.90 -2.73 -26.55
CA LEU A 262 -11.34 -2.79 -26.27
C LEU A 262 -12.10 -3.86 -27.09
N TRP A 263 -11.77 -4.02 -28.38
CA TRP A 263 -12.44 -4.97 -29.27
C TRP A 263 -12.23 -6.44 -28.87
N LYS A 264 -11.07 -6.82 -28.33
CA LYS A 264 -10.83 -8.18 -27.80
C LYS A 264 -11.55 -8.42 -26.47
N ARG A 265 -11.75 -7.37 -25.68
CA ARG A 265 -12.37 -7.43 -24.34
C ARG A 265 -13.87 -7.71 -24.38
N ILE A 266 -14.55 -7.34 -25.48
CA ILE A 266 -15.98 -7.63 -25.69
C ILE A 266 -16.26 -9.14 -25.68
N PHE A 267 -15.29 -9.96 -26.10
CA PHE A 267 -15.42 -11.43 -26.19
C PHE A 267 -14.72 -12.20 -25.06
N SER A 268 -13.82 -11.58 -24.29
CA SER A 268 -12.92 -12.28 -23.35
C SER A 268 -12.90 -11.75 -21.90
N GLY A 269 -13.65 -10.68 -21.60
CA GLY A 269 -13.66 -10.04 -20.28
C GLY A 269 -12.58 -8.98 -20.08
N ASP A 270 -12.62 -8.23 -18.97
CA ASP A 270 -11.65 -7.16 -18.67
C ASP A 270 -10.38 -7.73 -18.03
N ASP A 271 -9.27 -7.71 -18.77
CA ASP A 271 -7.94 -8.18 -18.38
C ASP A 271 -7.00 -7.05 -17.91
N ARG A 272 -7.53 -5.83 -17.76
CA ARG A 272 -6.72 -4.68 -17.31
C ARG A 272 -6.44 -4.71 -15.82
N LEU A 273 -5.21 -4.39 -15.48
CA LEU A 273 -4.83 -4.03 -14.11
C LEU A 273 -5.49 -2.68 -13.76
N LYS A 274 -5.95 -2.55 -12.51
CA LYS A 274 -6.63 -1.35 -12.03
C LYS A 274 -6.19 -1.04 -10.61
N ILE A 275 -5.89 0.23 -10.34
CA ILE A 275 -5.68 0.70 -8.97
C ILE A 275 -7.04 0.64 -8.26
N THR A 276 -7.13 -0.17 -7.21
CA THR A 276 -8.34 -0.30 -6.36
C THR A 276 -8.21 0.43 -5.04
N GLY A 277 -6.99 0.85 -4.67
CA GLY A 277 -6.75 1.69 -3.50
C GLY A 277 -5.47 2.49 -3.63
N LEU A 278 -5.48 3.72 -3.12
CA LEU A 278 -4.31 4.59 -2.98
C LEU A 278 -4.35 5.10 -1.54
N TYR A 279 -3.34 4.73 -0.76
CA TYR A 279 -3.29 5.01 0.67
C TYR A 279 -1.98 5.74 1.00
N GLN A 280 -2.05 7.07 1.11
CA GLN A 280 -0.92 7.86 1.58
C GLN A 280 -0.62 7.52 3.05
N LEU A 281 0.67 7.35 3.35
CA LEU A 281 1.19 7.06 4.68
C LEU A 281 2.19 8.14 5.06
N ASN A 282 2.27 8.45 6.36
CA ASN A 282 3.40 9.21 6.86
C ASN A 282 4.66 8.33 6.76
N GLU A 283 5.80 8.98 6.71
CA GLU A 283 7.07 8.32 6.49
C GLU A 283 7.37 7.20 7.51
N THR A 284 7.13 7.47 8.80
CA THR A 284 7.42 6.50 9.87
C THR A 284 6.60 5.21 9.70
N ILE A 285 5.32 5.35 9.39
CA ILE A 285 4.42 4.21 9.15
C ILE A 285 4.79 3.49 7.85
N PHE A 286 5.16 4.23 6.80
CA PHE A 286 5.59 3.66 5.52
C PHE A 286 6.81 2.74 5.69
N TRP A 287 7.90 3.21 6.30
CA TRP A 287 9.10 2.40 6.47
C TRP A 287 8.92 1.25 7.46
N SER A 288 8.13 1.45 8.52
CA SER A 288 7.71 0.36 9.42
C SER A 288 6.96 -0.73 8.64
N GLN A 289 6.13 -0.32 7.70
CA GLN A 289 5.40 -1.24 6.84
C GLN A 289 6.31 -1.99 5.86
N VAL A 290 7.20 -1.28 5.16
CA VAL A 290 8.19 -1.89 4.25
C VAL A 290 9.02 -2.92 5.02
N ARG A 291 9.59 -2.54 6.17
CA ARG A 291 10.38 -3.45 7.02
C ARG A 291 9.58 -4.69 7.43
N ARG A 292 8.32 -4.51 7.84
CA ARG A 292 7.42 -5.61 8.25
C ARG A 292 7.17 -6.59 7.11
N VAL A 293 7.00 -6.09 5.89
CA VAL A 293 6.75 -6.91 4.70
C VAL A 293 8.00 -7.70 4.35
N LEU A 294 9.16 -7.05 4.29
CA LEU A 294 10.43 -7.70 3.97
C LEU A 294 10.84 -8.75 5.02
N THR A 295 10.60 -8.47 6.29
CA THR A 295 10.86 -9.45 7.37
C THR A 295 10.02 -10.73 7.21
N LYS A 296 8.80 -10.63 6.69
CA LYS A 296 7.93 -11.80 6.45
C LYS A 296 8.35 -12.63 5.25
N SER A 297 9.01 -12.04 4.28
CA SER A 297 9.41 -12.69 3.03
C SER A 297 10.65 -13.57 3.17
N GLY A 298 11.32 -13.52 4.33
CA GLY A 298 12.47 -14.34 4.66
C GLY A 298 13.80 -13.66 4.31
N PRO A 299 14.91 -14.14 4.89
CA PRO A 299 16.20 -13.44 4.83
C PRO A 299 16.84 -13.37 3.45
N SER A 300 16.47 -14.27 2.54
CA SER A 300 17.02 -14.38 1.17
C SER A 300 16.21 -13.61 0.11
N ALA A 301 15.11 -12.95 0.49
CA ALA A 301 14.28 -12.22 -0.46
C ALA A 301 14.72 -10.76 -0.58
N SER A 302 15.41 -10.43 -1.67
CA SER A 302 15.85 -9.07 -1.93
C SER A 302 14.72 -8.24 -2.55
N PRO A 303 14.30 -7.13 -1.91
CA PRO A 303 13.30 -6.24 -2.49
C PRO A 303 13.73 -5.73 -3.86
N THR A 304 12.74 -5.38 -4.68
CA THR A 304 12.95 -4.74 -5.97
C THR A 304 12.32 -3.35 -5.98
N LEU A 305 13.08 -2.35 -6.40
CA LEU A 305 12.63 -0.99 -6.64
C LEU A 305 12.59 -0.73 -8.15
N PHE A 306 11.42 -0.30 -8.63
CA PHE A 306 11.22 0.13 -10.01
C PHE A 306 11.29 1.66 -10.13
N VAL A 307 11.99 2.14 -11.15
CA VAL A 307 12.07 3.57 -11.53
C VAL A 307 11.59 3.72 -12.97
N HIS A 308 10.45 4.39 -13.16
CA HIS A 308 9.82 4.51 -14.48
C HIS A 308 10.56 5.51 -15.41
N GLY A 309 10.28 5.42 -16.72
CA GLY A 309 10.82 6.31 -17.75
C GLY A 309 9.94 7.53 -18.07
N TYR A 310 10.32 8.24 -19.13
CA TYR A 310 9.60 9.41 -19.67
C TYR A 310 8.13 9.11 -20.00
N ASN A 311 7.30 10.16 -20.03
CA ASN A 311 5.90 10.12 -20.45
C ASN A 311 4.98 9.16 -19.66
N ASN A 312 5.18 9.06 -18.34
CA ASN A 312 4.33 8.26 -17.47
C ASN A 312 3.58 9.15 -16.46
N SER A 313 2.26 9.00 -16.38
CA SER A 313 1.50 9.44 -15.20
C SER A 313 1.82 8.57 -13.99
N PHE A 314 1.53 9.05 -12.77
CA PHE A 314 1.68 8.25 -11.55
C PHE A 314 0.90 6.94 -11.63
N SER A 315 -0.37 7.00 -12.04
CA SER A 315 -1.21 5.83 -12.25
C SER A 315 -0.60 4.80 -13.22
N GLN A 316 -0.01 5.24 -14.34
CA GLN A 316 0.67 4.35 -15.28
C GLN A 316 1.92 3.70 -14.67
N ALA A 317 2.72 4.48 -13.93
CA ALA A 317 3.91 3.97 -13.25
C ALA A 317 3.55 2.89 -12.20
N VAL A 318 2.48 3.11 -11.42
CA VAL A 318 1.96 2.13 -10.45
C VAL A 318 1.51 0.85 -11.14
N ILE A 319 0.71 0.94 -12.21
CA ILE A 319 0.24 -0.22 -12.96
C ILE A 319 1.41 -1.01 -13.56
N ARG A 320 2.40 -0.32 -14.12
CA ARG A 320 3.60 -0.96 -14.68
C ARG A 320 4.44 -1.64 -13.60
N ALA A 321 4.62 -1.01 -12.44
CA ALA A 321 5.32 -1.61 -11.31
C ALA A 321 4.62 -2.90 -10.85
N ALA A 322 3.29 -2.85 -10.65
CA ALA A 322 2.52 -4.02 -10.25
C ALA A 322 2.60 -5.16 -11.27
N GLN A 323 2.54 -4.84 -12.56
CA GLN A 323 2.70 -5.81 -13.64
C GLN A 323 4.07 -6.48 -13.60
N ILE A 324 5.16 -5.71 -13.55
CA ILE A 324 6.54 -6.22 -13.44
C ILE A 324 6.67 -7.13 -12.21
N GLY A 325 6.26 -6.62 -11.04
CA GLY A 325 6.40 -7.37 -9.79
C GLY A 325 5.60 -8.68 -9.79
N ARG A 326 4.37 -8.66 -10.33
CA ARG A 326 3.57 -9.87 -10.48
C ARG A 326 4.19 -10.87 -11.45
N ASP A 327 4.66 -10.40 -12.60
CA ASP A 327 5.18 -11.24 -13.67
C ASP A 327 6.51 -11.90 -13.30
N LEU A 328 7.33 -11.21 -12.49
CA LEU A 328 8.55 -11.73 -11.89
C LEU A 328 8.30 -12.61 -10.65
N GLY A 329 7.04 -12.79 -10.24
CA GLY A 329 6.70 -13.62 -9.08
C GLY A 329 7.13 -13.04 -7.74
N LEU A 330 7.30 -11.71 -7.63
CA LEU A 330 7.69 -11.05 -6.38
C LEU A 330 6.53 -11.09 -5.37
N GLY A 331 6.59 -11.99 -4.38
CA GLY A 331 5.48 -12.21 -3.44
C GLY A 331 5.20 -11.06 -2.46
N SER A 332 6.19 -10.19 -2.23
CA SER A 332 6.17 -9.14 -1.19
C SER A 332 5.56 -7.82 -1.64
N GLY A 333 5.16 -7.70 -2.91
CA GLY A 333 4.97 -6.40 -3.55
C GLY A 333 6.28 -5.84 -4.12
N ILE A 334 6.21 -4.66 -4.73
CA ILE A 334 7.36 -3.98 -5.37
C ILE A 334 7.46 -2.53 -4.89
N GLY A 335 8.69 -2.03 -4.78
CA GLY A 335 8.94 -0.60 -4.59
C GLY A 335 8.79 0.18 -5.89
N LEU A 336 8.29 1.40 -5.83
CA LEU A 336 8.23 2.33 -6.96
C LEU A 336 8.75 3.69 -6.52
N PHE A 337 9.69 4.27 -7.27
CA PHE A 337 9.94 5.70 -7.20
C PHE A 337 9.37 6.38 -8.43
N SER A 338 8.49 7.35 -8.22
CA SER A 338 7.74 8.02 -9.26
C SER A 338 8.06 9.51 -9.31
N TRP A 339 8.95 9.90 -10.24
CA TRP A 339 9.36 11.29 -10.47
C TRP A 339 8.38 12.02 -11.40
N PRO A 340 8.30 13.37 -11.42
CA PRO A 340 7.28 14.11 -12.14
C PRO A 340 7.52 14.10 -13.66
N SER A 341 6.76 13.24 -14.35
CA SER A 341 6.66 13.20 -15.80
C SER A 341 5.26 13.64 -16.24
N LYS A 342 5.19 14.49 -17.27
CA LYS A 342 3.94 15.14 -17.72
C LYS A 342 2.98 14.23 -18.47
N GLY A 343 3.36 12.99 -18.80
CA GLY A 343 2.47 12.02 -19.44
C GLY A 343 1.88 12.48 -20.79
N ARG A 344 2.55 13.44 -21.47
CA ARG A 344 2.25 13.88 -22.84
C ARG A 344 3.56 14.14 -23.63
N SER A 345 3.53 13.95 -24.96
CA SER A 345 4.69 13.95 -25.86
C SER A 345 5.35 15.31 -26.13
N GLY A 346 4.73 16.44 -25.77
CA GLY A 346 5.25 17.79 -26.06
C GLY A 346 6.09 18.45 -24.95
N SER A 347 6.69 17.68 -24.04
CA SER A 347 7.28 18.24 -22.79
C SER A 347 8.60 17.59 -22.37
N TYR A 348 9.34 17.02 -23.31
CA TYR A 348 10.57 16.28 -23.04
C TYR A 348 11.58 17.07 -22.16
N SER A 349 11.91 18.31 -22.53
CA SER A 349 12.86 19.15 -21.77
C SER A 349 12.38 19.48 -20.35
N ALA A 350 11.07 19.61 -20.15
CA ALA A 350 10.50 19.83 -18.83
C ALA A 350 10.55 18.57 -17.95
N ASP A 351 10.35 17.40 -18.55
CA ASP A 351 10.49 16.10 -17.88
C ASP A 351 11.97 15.83 -17.55
N GLU A 352 12.92 16.13 -18.45
CA GLU A 352 14.36 16.02 -18.18
C GLU A 352 14.78 16.87 -16.99
N ALA A 353 14.39 18.15 -16.95
CA ALA A 353 14.68 19.01 -15.82
C ALA A 353 14.03 18.51 -14.52
N SER A 354 12.87 17.84 -14.62
CA SER A 354 12.15 17.32 -13.45
C SER A 354 12.82 16.06 -12.91
N MET A 355 13.19 15.15 -13.79
CA MET A 355 14.02 13.99 -13.49
C MET A 355 15.34 14.39 -12.82
N GLU A 356 16.04 15.41 -13.36
CA GLU A 356 17.30 15.89 -12.78
C GLU A 356 17.13 16.49 -11.38
N ALA A 357 15.96 17.09 -11.08
CA ALA A 357 15.65 17.52 -9.71
C ALA A 357 15.35 16.32 -8.80
N SER A 358 14.66 15.31 -9.32
CA SER A 358 14.26 14.11 -8.57
C SER A 358 15.40 13.18 -8.18
N LYS A 359 16.59 13.30 -8.80
CA LYS A 359 17.75 12.45 -8.47
C LYS A 359 18.15 12.50 -6.99
N TYR A 360 18.00 13.67 -6.35
CA TYR A 360 18.31 13.83 -4.91
C TYR A 360 17.30 13.09 -4.05
N ASN A 361 16.01 13.21 -4.37
CA ASN A 361 14.93 12.51 -3.69
C ASN A 361 15.03 10.98 -3.90
N LEU A 362 15.41 10.55 -5.09
CA LEU A 362 15.64 9.13 -5.40
C LEU A 362 16.85 8.59 -4.63
N ALA A 363 17.94 9.34 -4.51
CA ALA A 363 19.10 8.95 -3.71
C ALA A 363 18.71 8.70 -2.25
N ASP A 364 18.02 9.67 -1.63
CA ASP A 364 17.53 9.54 -0.25
C ASP A 364 16.53 8.39 -0.10
N PHE A 365 15.67 8.16 -1.11
CA PHE A 365 14.72 7.06 -1.12
C PHE A 365 15.43 5.69 -1.15
N ILE A 366 16.42 5.50 -2.03
CA ILE A 366 17.22 4.27 -2.13
C ILE A 366 17.93 4.00 -0.82
N GLU A 367 18.60 5.01 -0.25
CA GLU A 367 19.31 4.89 1.02
C GLU A 367 18.36 4.45 2.15
N ARG A 368 17.20 5.12 2.30
CA ARG A 368 16.19 4.75 3.31
C ARG A 368 15.60 3.36 3.06
N PHE A 369 15.45 2.96 1.80
CA PHE A 369 14.97 1.63 1.46
C PHE A 369 15.95 0.54 1.92
N VAL A 370 17.24 0.70 1.64
CA VAL A 370 18.30 -0.21 2.07
C VAL A 370 18.41 -0.26 3.60
N GLN A 371 18.37 0.90 4.27
CA GLN A 371 18.41 0.99 5.73
C GLN A 371 17.23 0.29 6.43
N ASN A 372 16.08 0.22 5.76
CA ASN A 372 14.88 -0.46 6.28
C ASN A 372 14.74 -1.91 5.80
N SER A 373 15.74 -2.43 5.06
CA SER A 373 15.80 -3.81 4.58
C SER A 373 16.70 -4.65 5.52
N PRO A 374 16.13 -5.57 6.35
CA PRO A 374 16.86 -6.18 7.47
C PRO A 374 18.04 -7.09 7.11
N SER A 375 17.98 -7.78 5.98
CA SER A 375 18.94 -8.88 5.67
C SER A 375 19.24 -9.11 4.19
N GLY A 376 18.51 -8.47 3.27
CA GLY A 376 18.77 -8.53 1.83
C GLY A 376 19.38 -7.23 1.31
N GLY A 377 20.01 -7.28 0.13
CA GLY A 377 20.33 -6.10 -0.65
C GLY A 377 19.09 -5.52 -1.33
N LEU A 378 19.30 -4.66 -2.33
CA LEU A 378 18.23 -4.05 -3.11
C LEU A 378 18.46 -4.29 -4.61
N ASN A 379 17.45 -4.84 -5.27
CA ASN A 379 17.40 -4.93 -6.72
C ASN A 379 16.78 -3.65 -7.29
N ILE A 380 17.35 -3.13 -8.36
CA ILE A 380 16.87 -1.94 -9.08
C ILE A 380 16.50 -2.33 -10.50
N ILE A 381 15.30 -1.96 -10.93
CA ILE A 381 14.89 -1.99 -12.33
C ILE A 381 14.57 -0.55 -12.74
N ALA A 382 15.37 0.02 -13.65
CA ALA A 382 15.15 1.35 -14.20
C ALA A 382 14.83 1.27 -15.69
N HIS A 383 13.96 2.16 -16.17
CA HIS A 383 13.56 2.20 -17.58
C HIS A 383 13.80 3.57 -18.22
N SER A 384 14.37 3.61 -19.43
CA SER A 384 14.53 4.83 -20.23
C SER A 384 15.16 5.98 -19.44
N MET A 385 14.55 7.17 -19.42
CA MET A 385 15.03 8.34 -18.66
C MET A 385 15.13 8.08 -17.14
N GLY A 386 14.39 7.10 -16.61
CA GLY A 386 14.53 6.62 -15.25
C GLY A 386 15.91 5.98 -14.98
N CYS A 387 16.57 5.41 -15.99
CA CYS A 387 17.94 4.92 -15.87
C CYS A 387 18.90 6.07 -15.57
N ARG A 388 18.75 7.20 -16.28
CA ARG A 388 19.54 8.42 -16.02
C ARG A 388 19.29 8.95 -14.61
N CYS A 389 18.03 9.01 -14.18
CA CYS A 389 17.66 9.42 -12.82
C CYS A 389 18.36 8.57 -11.76
N PHE A 390 18.26 7.25 -11.91
CA PHE A 390 18.86 6.28 -11.00
C PHE A 390 20.39 6.38 -10.97
N LEU A 391 21.04 6.43 -12.13
CA LEU A 391 22.50 6.49 -12.19
C LEU A 391 23.05 7.79 -11.59
N LEU A 392 22.35 8.91 -11.77
CA LEU A 392 22.69 10.17 -11.11
C LEU A 392 22.45 10.12 -9.59
N ALA A 393 21.39 9.44 -9.15
CA ALA A 393 21.15 9.20 -7.72
C ALA A 393 22.26 8.32 -7.11
N LEU A 394 22.73 7.31 -7.85
CA LEU A 394 23.81 6.44 -7.44
C LEU A 394 25.15 7.18 -7.34
N GLU A 395 25.45 8.05 -8.31
CA GLU A 395 26.59 8.96 -8.26
C GLU A 395 26.56 9.82 -6.98
N ILE A 396 25.40 10.40 -6.63
CA ILE A 396 25.23 11.18 -5.40
C ILE A 396 25.54 10.33 -4.15
N LEU A 397 24.99 9.11 -4.08
CA LEU A 397 25.21 8.24 -2.92
C LEU A 397 26.67 7.80 -2.79
N ALA A 398 27.33 7.49 -3.91
CA ALA A 398 28.75 7.14 -3.94
C ALA A 398 29.62 8.31 -3.45
N HIS A 399 29.37 9.53 -3.92
CA HIS A 399 30.11 10.71 -3.49
C HIS A 399 29.84 11.10 -2.02
N ARG A 400 28.66 10.79 -1.49
CA ARG A 400 28.34 10.94 -0.07
C ARG A 400 29.03 9.89 0.82
N GLY A 401 29.63 8.85 0.24
CA GLY A 401 30.19 7.72 0.99
C GLY A 401 29.12 6.88 1.68
N SER A 402 27.91 6.82 1.13
CA SER A 402 26.82 6.03 1.73
C SER A 402 27.11 4.54 1.61
N THR A 403 27.27 3.84 2.73
CA THR A 403 27.40 2.37 2.75
C THR A 403 26.18 1.63 2.19
N SER A 404 25.07 2.34 1.92
CA SER A 404 23.88 1.75 1.31
C SER A 404 24.11 1.32 -0.14
N VAL A 405 25.05 1.95 -0.86
CA VAL A 405 25.32 1.57 -2.26
C VAL A 405 25.95 0.19 -2.35
N ASP A 406 26.73 -0.25 -1.35
CA ASP A 406 27.38 -1.56 -1.34
C ASP A 406 26.42 -2.72 -1.09
N ARG A 407 25.13 -2.41 -0.89
CA ARG A 407 24.04 -3.37 -0.71
C ARG A 407 23.12 -3.44 -1.93
N LEU A 408 23.51 -2.90 -3.08
CA LEU A 408 22.78 -3.12 -4.33
C LEU A 408 23.15 -4.49 -4.89
N GLU A 409 22.15 -5.29 -5.27
CA GLU A 409 22.36 -6.64 -5.80
C GLU A 409 22.33 -6.62 -7.32
N GLN A 410 21.13 -6.60 -7.91
CA GLN A 410 20.94 -6.49 -9.34
C GLN A 410 20.61 -5.05 -9.73
N ILE A 411 21.37 -4.48 -10.66
CA ILE A 411 21.01 -3.24 -11.37
C ILE A 411 20.62 -3.60 -12.81
N ILE A 412 19.36 -3.33 -13.15
CA ILE A 412 18.81 -3.63 -14.47
C ILE A 412 18.40 -2.32 -15.14
N LEU A 413 19.06 -2.00 -16.26
CA LEU A 413 18.83 -0.80 -17.06
C LEU A 413 18.14 -1.19 -18.37
N ALA A 414 16.85 -0.90 -18.51
CA ALA A 414 16.09 -1.22 -19.71
C ALA A 414 15.94 0.01 -20.62
N ALA A 415 16.42 -0.10 -21.87
CA ALA A 415 16.34 0.94 -22.89
C ALA A 415 16.90 2.29 -22.41
N ALA A 416 18.08 2.28 -21.78
CA ALA A 416 18.64 3.42 -21.06
C ALA A 416 18.77 4.69 -21.92
N ASP A 417 18.06 5.74 -21.54
CA ASP A 417 18.18 7.07 -22.16
C ASP A 417 19.30 7.86 -21.46
N VAL A 418 20.52 7.44 -21.76
CA VAL A 418 21.77 7.99 -21.22
C VAL A 418 22.72 8.20 -22.39
N ASP A 419 23.40 9.34 -22.42
CA ASP A 419 24.49 9.61 -23.36
C ASP A 419 25.60 8.56 -23.21
N GLN A 420 26.05 7.96 -24.32
CA GLN A 420 27.09 6.92 -24.26
C GLN A 420 28.41 7.45 -23.67
N GLY A 421 28.76 8.72 -23.89
CA GLY A 421 29.95 9.35 -23.32
C GLY A 421 29.86 9.48 -21.80
N ILE A 422 28.71 9.96 -21.28
CA ILE A 422 28.48 10.09 -19.84
C ILE A 422 28.30 8.72 -19.16
N MET A 423 27.75 7.73 -19.87
CA MET A 423 27.51 6.38 -19.33
C MET A 423 28.80 5.72 -18.83
N THR A 424 29.95 6.00 -19.45
CA THR A 424 31.25 5.47 -18.97
C THR A 424 31.58 5.89 -17.54
N LYS A 425 31.12 7.07 -17.11
CA LYS A 425 31.32 7.60 -15.74
C LYS A 425 30.22 7.13 -14.81
N LEU A 426 28.97 7.32 -15.21
CA LEU A 426 27.81 6.99 -14.39
C LEU A 426 27.65 5.47 -14.19
N GLY A 427 27.86 4.69 -15.25
CA GLY A 427 27.80 3.23 -15.23
C GLY A 427 28.91 2.59 -14.39
N ALA A 428 30.05 3.27 -14.21
CA ALA A 428 31.13 2.77 -13.35
C ALA A 428 30.66 2.61 -11.89
N HIS A 429 29.81 3.52 -11.39
CA HIS A 429 29.21 3.37 -10.08
C HIS A 429 28.27 2.17 -9.99
N ALA A 430 27.48 1.91 -11.04
CA ALA A 430 26.61 0.73 -11.08
C ALA A 430 27.41 -0.56 -11.03
N VAL A 431 28.47 -0.68 -11.83
CA VAL A 431 29.35 -1.86 -11.85
C VAL A 431 30.11 -2.03 -10.53
N THR A 432 30.54 -0.94 -9.91
CA THR A 432 31.34 -0.98 -8.67
C THR A 432 30.49 -1.35 -7.45
N HIS A 433 29.26 -0.85 -7.37
CA HIS A 433 28.43 -0.97 -6.17
C HIS A 433 27.30 -2.00 -6.29
N SER A 434 27.21 -2.74 -7.38
CA SER A 434 26.26 -3.85 -7.49
C SER A 434 26.95 -5.19 -7.58
N THR A 435 26.21 -6.24 -7.21
CA THR A 435 26.65 -7.61 -7.47
C THR A 435 26.69 -7.89 -8.98
N ARG A 436 25.69 -7.37 -9.72
CA ARG A 436 25.64 -7.46 -11.18
C ARG A 436 24.86 -6.30 -11.78
N SER A 437 25.35 -5.79 -12.91
CA SER A 437 24.69 -4.77 -13.72
C SER A 437 24.41 -5.31 -15.12
N THR A 438 23.16 -5.16 -15.58
CA THR A 438 22.72 -5.59 -16.92
C THR A 438 22.00 -4.45 -17.63
N CYS A 439 22.35 -4.20 -18.89
CA CYS A 439 21.69 -3.20 -19.73
C CYS A 439 21.04 -3.86 -20.95
N TYR A 440 19.71 -3.75 -21.06
CA TYR A 440 18.98 -4.20 -22.25
C TYR A 440 18.85 -3.06 -23.25
N VAL A 441 19.29 -3.28 -24.48
CA VAL A 441 19.35 -2.27 -25.55
C VAL A 441 18.54 -2.73 -26.77
N SER A 442 17.90 -1.80 -27.47
CA SER A 442 17.04 -2.06 -28.62
C SER A 442 17.74 -1.74 -29.93
N THR A 443 17.38 -2.45 -30.99
CA THR A 443 17.76 -2.07 -32.37
C THR A 443 17.01 -0.83 -32.85
N GLU A 444 17.61 -0.04 -33.75
CA GLU A 444 17.16 1.28 -34.23
C GLU A 444 15.71 1.33 -34.77
N ASP A 445 15.23 0.31 -35.50
CA ASP A 445 13.97 0.31 -36.27
C ASP A 445 12.69 0.83 -35.55
N LYS A 446 12.67 0.88 -34.21
CA LYS A 446 11.56 1.46 -33.41
C LYS A 446 11.98 2.52 -32.38
N ALA A 447 13.25 2.59 -31.99
CA ALA A 447 13.72 3.52 -30.97
C ALA A 447 13.80 4.98 -31.46
N VAL A 448 13.88 5.12 -32.80
CA VAL A 448 13.82 6.36 -33.59
C VAL A 448 12.63 7.26 -33.21
N ALA A 449 11.49 6.71 -32.77
CA ALA A 449 10.28 7.50 -32.56
C ALA A 449 10.30 8.47 -31.35
N ILE A 450 11.20 8.29 -30.38
CA ILE A 450 11.21 9.10 -29.14
C ILE A 450 12.57 9.80 -28.92
N SER A 451 13.68 9.19 -29.35
CA SER A 451 15.04 9.67 -29.04
C SER A 451 15.66 10.54 -30.13
N GLU A 452 15.48 10.21 -31.41
CA GLU A 452 16.21 10.86 -32.51
C GLU A 452 15.77 12.29 -32.81
N TRP A 453 14.56 12.68 -32.40
CA TRP A 453 14.05 14.04 -32.68
C TRP A 453 14.70 15.14 -31.83
N LEU A 454 15.44 14.81 -30.76
CA LEU A 454 15.80 15.78 -29.72
C LEU A 454 17.26 15.75 -29.22
N HIS A 455 18.08 14.77 -29.63
CA HIS A 455 19.43 14.60 -29.08
C HIS A 455 20.50 14.46 -30.16
N ASP A 456 21.59 15.21 -30.02
CA ASP A 456 22.70 15.26 -30.97
C ASP A 456 23.74 14.12 -30.80
N TYR A 457 23.60 13.28 -29.77
CA TYR A 457 24.59 12.25 -29.40
C TYR A 457 23.97 10.85 -29.22
N PRO A 458 24.75 9.76 -29.46
CA PRO A 458 24.28 8.38 -29.30
C PRO A 458 23.80 8.06 -27.88
N ARG A 459 22.68 7.32 -27.79
CA ARG A 459 22.11 6.84 -26.53
C ARG A 459 22.48 5.38 -26.27
N VAL A 460 22.65 5.01 -25.00
CA VAL A 460 23.02 3.64 -24.59
C VAL A 460 21.94 2.62 -24.94
N GLY A 461 20.66 2.99 -24.79
CA GLY A 461 19.52 2.10 -25.00
C GLY A 461 19.22 1.77 -26.46
N ILE A 462 19.97 2.35 -27.42
CA ILE A 462 19.74 2.23 -28.86
C ILE A 462 21.02 1.73 -29.52
N CYS A 463 20.89 0.78 -30.43
CA CYS A 463 22.00 0.28 -31.24
C CYS A 463 21.58 0.11 -32.72
N PRO A 464 22.51 0.28 -33.68
CA PRO A 464 23.93 0.62 -33.51
C PRO A 464 24.22 2.10 -33.11
N PRO A 465 25.44 2.43 -32.60
CA PRO A 465 26.47 1.51 -32.12
C PRO A 465 26.08 0.89 -30.76
N VAL A 466 26.43 -0.38 -30.55
CA VAL A 466 26.21 -1.07 -29.27
C VAL A 466 27.17 -0.50 -28.22
N PHE A 467 26.63 -0.01 -27.09
CA PHE A 467 27.45 0.42 -25.96
C PHE A 467 27.92 -0.79 -25.14
N VAL A 468 29.23 -0.94 -24.94
CA VAL A 468 29.81 -1.98 -24.08
C VAL A 468 30.76 -1.36 -23.06
N MET A 469 30.74 -1.91 -21.85
CA MET A 469 31.61 -1.47 -20.74
C MET A 469 31.97 -2.69 -19.89
N SER A 470 33.22 -2.75 -19.42
CA SER A 470 33.67 -3.84 -18.55
C SER A 470 32.80 -3.92 -17.28
N GLY A 471 32.31 -5.12 -16.95
CA GLY A 471 31.43 -5.38 -15.82
C GLY A 471 29.95 -5.02 -16.02
N LEU A 472 29.58 -4.48 -17.18
CA LEU A 472 28.18 -4.26 -17.57
C LEU A 472 27.77 -5.27 -18.64
N ASP A 473 26.78 -6.10 -18.32
CA ASP A 473 26.23 -7.07 -19.27
C ASP A 473 25.30 -6.35 -20.27
N THR A 474 25.80 -5.98 -21.44
CA THR A 474 24.97 -5.41 -22.53
C THR A 474 24.26 -6.52 -23.29
N VAL A 475 22.93 -6.54 -23.23
CA VAL A 475 22.05 -7.51 -23.90
C VAL A 475 21.22 -6.80 -24.97
N VAL A 476 21.50 -7.08 -26.25
CA VAL A 476 20.71 -6.61 -27.39
C VAL A 476 19.42 -7.43 -27.50
N VAL A 477 18.30 -6.74 -27.64
CA VAL A 477 16.97 -7.33 -27.82
C VAL A 477 16.45 -6.98 -29.21
N ASN A 478 16.11 -8.01 -30.00
CA ASN A 478 15.68 -7.87 -31.38
C ASN A 478 14.25 -7.29 -31.51
N ASN A 479 14.12 -6.18 -32.25
CA ASN A 479 12.92 -5.60 -32.89
C ASN A 479 11.53 -5.72 -32.22
N THR A 480 11.47 -5.84 -30.89
CA THR A 480 10.20 -6.09 -30.18
C THR A 480 10.16 -5.38 -28.83
N ASP A 481 9.58 -4.18 -28.84
CA ASP A 481 9.08 -3.37 -27.73
C ASP A 481 9.81 -3.50 -26.37
N LEU A 482 11.10 -3.11 -26.35
CA LEU A 482 11.74 -2.58 -25.14
C LEU A 482 11.04 -1.30 -24.61
N THR A 483 10.16 -0.75 -25.44
CA THR A 483 9.08 0.15 -25.04
C THR A 483 8.14 -0.60 -24.10
N MET A 484 8.51 -0.57 -22.81
CA MET A 484 7.54 -0.63 -21.71
C MET A 484 6.53 0.56 -21.74
N LEU A 485 6.20 1.08 -22.92
CA LEU A 485 5.34 2.21 -23.25
C LEU A 485 4.80 2.01 -24.68
N GLY A 486 3.63 1.38 -24.83
CA GLY A 486 2.84 1.45 -26.07
C GLY A 486 2.52 0.13 -26.76
N HIS A 487 1.24 -0.26 -26.69
CA HIS A 487 0.50 -1.17 -27.57
C HIS A 487 1.23 -2.36 -28.24
N SER A 488 0.94 -3.54 -27.66
CA SER A 488 0.82 -4.85 -28.32
C SER A 488 2.05 -5.38 -29.04
N TYR A 489 2.86 -6.21 -28.37
CA TYR A 489 3.00 -7.66 -28.58
C TYR A 489 3.56 -8.28 -27.29
N VAL A 490 2.87 -9.31 -26.77
CA VAL A 490 3.10 -9.91 -25.43
C VAL A 490 4.34 -10.84 -25.40
N GLY A 491 4.87 -11.19 -26.59
CA GLY A 491 6.03 -12.08 -26.78
C GLY A 491 7.27 -11.52 -26.08
N SER A 492 7.98 -10.58 -26.71
CA SER A 492 9.30 -10.05 -26.28
C SER A 492 9.43 -9.59 -24.83
N SER A 493 8.35 -9.03 -24.27
CA SER A 493 8.32 -8.66 -22.86
C SER A 493 8.50 -9.87 -21.93
N ARG A 494 8.08 -11.06 -22.37
CA ARG A 494 8.18 -12.31 -21.62
C ARG A 494 9.61 -12.83 -21.58
N GLU A 495 10.36 -12.79 -22.69
CA GLU A 495 11.73 -13.29 -22.73
C GLU A 495 12.64 -12.37 -21.89
N VAL A 496 12.47 -11.05 -21.99
CA VAL A 496 13.18 -10.09 -21.12
C VAL A 496 12.80 -10.31 -19.65
N LEU A 497 11.51 -10.44 -19.32
CA LEU A 497 11.09 -10.73 -17.95
C LEU A 497 11.58 -12.09 -17.45
N SER A 498 11.71 -13.09 -18.32
CA SER A 498 12.26 -14.40 -17.98
C SER A 498 13.74 -14.31 -17.65
N ASP A 499 14.50 -13.54 -18.44
CA ASP A 499 15.92 -13.30 -18.17
C ASP A 499 16.11 -12.52 -16.86
N ILE A 500 15.30 -11.48 -16.64
CA ILE A 500 15.28 -10.72 -15.37
C ILE A 500 14.93 -11.62 -14.20
N PHE A 501 13.97 -12.54 -14.35
CA PHE A 501 13.62 -13.49 -13.31
C PHE A 501 14.83 -14.34 -12.89
N HIS A 502 15.61 -14.84 -13.83
CA HIS A 502 16.84 -15.59 -13.55
C HIS A 502 17.93 -14.72 -12.92
N LEU A 503 18.07 -13.46 -13.35
CA LEU A 503 18.99 -12.51 -12.71
C LEU A 503 18.63 -12.28 -11.23
N LEU A 504 17.36 -12.00 -10.95
CA LEU A 504 16.89 -11.72 -9.58
C LEU A 504 16.95 -12.95 -8.67
N LYS A 505 16.77 -14.15 -9.24
CA LYS A 505 16.72 -15.39 -8.47
C LYS A 505 18.10 -16.00 -8.25
N ASP A 506 18.90 -16.08 -9.31
CA ASP A 506 20.10 -16.91 -9.36
C ASP A 506 21.40 -16.09 -9.50
N ASN A 507 21.30 -14.77 -9.73
CA ASN A 507 22.45 -13.89 -10.03
C ASN A 507 23.36 -14.44 -11.15
N ALA A 508 22.75 -15.13 -12.12
CA ALA A 508 23.44 -15.87 -13.17
C ALA A 508 24.23 -14.93 -14.09
N ALA A 509 25.47 -15.31 -14.41
CA ALA A 509 26.24 -14.62 -15.44
C ALA A 509 25.60 -14.82 -16.83
N PRO A 510 25.87 -13.93 -17.81
CA PRO A 510 25.37 -14.12 -19.17
C PRO A 510 25.63 -15.50 -19.76
N THR A 511 26.79 -16.10 -19.47
CA THR A 511 27.14 -17.46 -19.92
C THR A 511 26.25 -18.56 -19.36
N ASP A 512 25.65 -18.33 -18.18
CA ASP A 512 24.84 -19.31 -17.45
C ASP A 512 23.34 -19.07 -17.68
N ARG A 513 22.97 -17.99 -18.38
CA ARG A 513 21.58 -17.62 -18.67
C ARG A 513 21.13 -18.27 -19.98
N PHE A 514 20.18 -19.20 -19.89
CA PHE A 514 19.64 -19.91 -21.06
C PHE A 514 18.98 -19.01 -22.09
N THR A 515 18.52 -17.82 -21.69
CA THR A 515 17.82 -16.80 -22.48
C THR A 515 18.74 -15.92 -23.32
N VAL A 516 20.07 -15.94 -23.11
CA VAL A 516 21.01 -15.10 -23.86
C VAL A 516 22.11 -15.92 -24.55
N GLU A 517 22.67 -15.36 -25.60
CA GLU A 517 23.80 -15.91 -26.37
C GLU A 517 24.83 -14.83 -26.70
N ALA A 518 26.06 -15.23 -26.98
CA ALA A 518 27.11 -14.29 -27.42
C ALA A 518 26.83 -13.84 -28.86
N ALA A 519 27.02 -12.55 -29.13
CA ALA A 519 26.80 -11.95 -30.44
C ALA A 519 27.85 -10.86 -30.73
N GLU A 520 27.93 -10.44 -31.99
CA GLU A 520 28.83 -9.40 -32.46
C GLU A 520 28.10 -8.47 -33.43
N THR A 521 28.24 -7.16 -33.26
CA THR A 521 27.63 -6.14 -34.14
C THR A 521 28.67 -5.07 -34.40
N LEU A 522 28.99 -4.87 -35.67
CA LEU A 522 30.03 -3.91 -36.10
C LEU A 522 31.38 -4.10 -35.39
N GLY A 523 31.79 -5.35 -35.14
CA GLY A 523 33.06 -5.64 -34.45
C GLY A 523 33.00 -5.59 -32.93
N ILE A 524 31.83 -5.29 -32.34
CA ILE A 524 31.65 -5.15 -30.89
C ILE A 524 30.98 -6.41 -30.34
N ALA A 525 31.72 -7.17 -29.53
CA ALA A 525 31.20 -8.33 -28.82
C ALA A 525 30.23 -7.92 -27.71
N HIS A 526 29.06 -8.55 -27.67
CA HIS A 526 27.99 -8.28 -26.71
C HIS A 526 27.12 -9.55 -26.52
N TRP A 527 26.06 -9.46 -25.71
CA TRP A 527 25.09 -10.53 -25.56
C TRP A 527 23.82 -10.21 -26.32
N LYS A 528 23.12 -11.21 -26.83
CA LYS A 528 21.84 -11.07 -27.50
C LYS A 528 20.82 -11.97 -26.83
N LEU A 529 19.58 -11.51 -26.70
CA LEU A 529 18.47 -12.35 -26.28
C LEU A 529 18.17 -13.38 -27.37
N LYS A 530 18.01 -14.66 -27.00
CA LYS A 530 17.63 -15.72 -27.93
C LYS A 530 16.20 -15.49 -28.41
N ASP A 531 15.99 -15.74 -29.71
CA ASP A 531 14.69 -15.62 -30.38
C ASP A 531 13.73 -16.78 -30.02
#